data_AF-G4XFK9-F1
#
_entry.id   AF-G4XFK9-F1
#
_cell.length_a   1.000
_cell.length_b   1.000
_cell.length_c   1.000
_cell.angle_alpha   90.00
_cell.angle_beta   90.00
_cell.angle_gamma   90.00
#
_symmetry.space_group_name_H-M   'P 1'
#
loop_
_entity.id
_entity.type
_entity.pdbx_description
1 polymer ?
#
loop_
_entity_poly.entity_id
_entity_poly.type
_entity_poly.pdbx_seq_one_letter_code
_entity_poly.pdbx_strand_id
1 'polypeptide(L)'
;MHNFYLQLVNQQHPWKSFNHSPQLVQATYAEEKILIDSKVNHQFNQLLETLQLTDRIMIVDGHRTVAEQKHLWNYSLNAHGVNYTKSYVASPGCSEHHTGLAIDLGLRKTEHDLIAPRFEGPEAELFLQHMKDYGFILRYPKNKQKITGIAYEPWHFRYVGTPHSQIIMDHGWTLEEYIEFLKHQIEAVS
;
A
#
# COMPACT_ATOMS: atom_id res chain seq x y z
N MET A 1 19.53 -6.38 -10.79
CA MET A 1 18.28 -6.08 -11.54
C MET A 1 17.38 -5.26 -10.62
N HIS A 2 16.90 -4.10 -11.06
CA HIS A 2 15.98 -3.27 -10.28
C HIS A 2 14.55 -3.82 -10.46
N ASN A 3 14.01 -4.52 -9.45
CA ASN A 3 12.62 -4.99 -9.48
C ASN A 3 11.71 -3.83 -9.07
N PHE A 4 10.95 -3.28 -10.02
CA PHE A 4 10.01 -2.19 -9.81
C PHE A 4 9.04 -2.46 -8.64
N TYR A 5 8.51 -3.69 -8.54
CA TYR A 5 7.54 -4.04 -7.51
C TYR A 5 8.12 -4.05 -6.09
N LEU A 6 9.45 -4.13 -5.96
CA LEU A 6 10.18 -4.08 -4.69
C LEU A 6 10.82 -2.71 -4.41
N GLN A 7 10.45 -1.66 -5.15
CA GLN A 7 10.93 -0.32 -4.85
C GLN A 7 10.49 0.08 -3.43
N LEU A 8 11.46 0.32 -2.55
CA LEU A 8 11.22 0.87 -1.22
C LEU A 8 11.03 2.39 -1.35
N VAL A 9 9.84 2.87 -0.98
CA VAL A 9 9.54 4.30 -0.91
C VAL A 9 9.11 4.63 0.52
N ASN A 10 9.86 5.50 1.18
CA ASN A 10 9.56 6.04 2.50
C ASN A 10 10.34 7.34 2.72
N GLN A 11 10.34 7.88 3.93
CA GLN A 11 10.99 9.16 4.23
C GLN A 11 12.51 9.17 3.99
N GLN A 12 13.17 8.02 4.09
CA GLN A 12 14.61 7.87 3.83
C GLN A 12 14.89 7.52 2.35
N HIS A 13 13.88 7.00 1.65
CA HIS A 13 13.96 6.59 0.25
C HIS A 13 12.85 7.28 -0.55
N PRO A 14 12.99 8.59 -0.87
CA PRO A 14 11.98 9.28 -1.66
C PRO A 14 11.75 8.60 -3.01
N TRP A 15 10.53 8.68 -3.50
CA TRP A 15 10.17 8.20 -4.83
C TRP A 15 11.02 8.91 -5.89
N LYS A 16 11.68 8.10 -6.72
CA LYS A 16 12.47 8.56 -7.87
C LYS A 16 11.76 8.08 -9.11
N SER A 17 11.37 9.00 -9.98
CA SER A 17 10.60 8.73 -11.20
C SER A 17 11.40 8.01 -12.31
N PHE A 18 12.49 7.32 -12.00
CA PHE A 18 13.42 6.81 -13.01
C PHE A 18 13.18 5.33 -13.37
N ASN A 19 13.22 5.09 -14.69
CA ASN A 19 13.32 3.82 -15.42
C ASN A 19 12.08 2.92 -15.55
N HIS A 20 11.03 3.07 -14.74
CA HIS A 20 9.74 2.43 -15.01
C HIS A 20 8.59 3.29 -14.48
N SER A 21 7.66 3.63 -15.38
CA SER A 21 6.38 4.23 -15.01
C SER A 21 5.35 3.12 -14.79
N PRO A 22 4.49 3.22 -13.75
CA PRO A 22 3.39 2.28 -13.59
C PRO A 22 2.50 2.29 -14.81
N GLN A 23 2.00 1.12 -15.20
CA GLN A 23 0.99 1.03 -16.26
C GLN A 23 -0.38 1.28 -15.62
N LEU A 24 -0.70 2.56 -15.43
CA LEU A 24 -1.91 2.95 -14.73
C LEU A 24 -3.18 2.60 -15.53
N VAL A 25 -4.10 1.90 -14.87
CA VAL A 25 -5.45 1.58 -15.35
C VAL A 25 -6.47 2.03 -14.30
N GLN A 26 -7.73 2.20 -14.71
CA GLN A 26 -8.80 2.46 -13.76
C GLN A 26 -9.08 1.20 -12.92
N ALA A 27 -9.11 1.37 -11.60
CA ALA A 27 -9.48 0.32 -10.66
C ALA A 27 -10.89 -0.20 -10.94
N THR A 28 -11.05 -1.52 -11.04
CA THR A 28 -12.35 -2.14 -11.37
C THR A 28 -13.34 -2.02 -10.22
N TYR A 29 -12.88 -2.23 -8.99
CA TYR A 29 -13.72 -2.19 -7.79
C TYR A 29 -13.46 -0.91 -6.98
N ALA A 30 -13.85 0.23 -7.54
CA ALA A 30 -13.82 1.54 -6.92
C ALA A 30 -15.14 2.29 -7.21
N GLU A 31 -15.54 3.23 -6.34
CA GLU A 31 -16.72 4.08 -6.57
C GLU A 31 -16.39 5.32 -7.42
N GLU A 32 -15.16 5.81 -7.30
CA GLU A 32 -14.64 6.94 -8.08
C GLU A 32 -13.56 6.49 -9.06
N LYS A 33 -13.13 7.42 -9.92
CA LYS A 33 -12.03 7.18 -10.84
C LYS A 33 -10.70 7.12 -10.08
N ILE A 34 -10.33 5.93 -9.65
CA ILE A 34 -9.03 5.64 -9.03
C ILE A 34 -8.14 4.94 -10.05
N LEU A 35 -6.91 5.39 -10.19
CA LEU A 35 -5.91 4.76 -11.05
C LEU A 35 -4.96 3.90 -10.21
N ILE A 36 -4.58 2.73 -10.69
CA ILE A 36 -3.58 1.85 -10.06
C ILE A 36 -2.79 1.11 -11.14
N ASP A 37 -1.65 0.51 -10.80
CA ASP A 37 -0.91 -0.30 -11.75
C ASP A 37 -1.74 -1.49 -12.26
N SER A 38 -1.60 -1.83 -13.54
CA SER A 38 -2.40 -2.86 -14.21
C SER A 38 -2.29 -4.23 -13.55
N LYS A 39 -1.10 -4.58 -13.03
CA LYS A 39 -0.89 -5.84 -12.32
C LYS A 39 -1.56 -5.82 -10.95
N VAL A 40 -1.53 -4.67 -10.26
CA VAL A 40 -2.24 -4.47 -8.99
C VAL A 40 -3.74 -4.66 -9.19
N ASN A 41 -4.32 -4.04 -10.22
CA ASN A 41 -5.74 -4.19 -10.54
C ASN A 41 -6.11 -5.65 -10.83
N HIS A 42 -5.31 -6.32 -11.67
CA HIS A 42 -5.56 -7.72 -12.02
C HIS A 42 -5.55 -8.63 -10.77
N GLN A 43 -4.52 -8.52 -9.94
CA GLN A 43 -4.37 -9.38 -8.77
C GLN A 43 -5.41 -9.08 -7.69
N PHE A 44 -5.75 -7.82 -7.49
CA PHE A 44 -6.80 -7.42 -6.57
C PHE A 44 -8.17 -7.96 -7.02
N ASN A 45 -8.47 -7.88 -8.31
CA ASN A 45 -9.73 -8.40 -8.84
C ASN A 45 -9.83 -9.92 -8.64
N GLN A 46 -8.78 -10.67 -8.99
CA GLN A 46 -8.76 -12.11 -8.79
C GLN A 46 -8.94 -12.50 -7.32
N LEU A 47 -8.33 -11.75 -6.40
CA LEU A 47 -8.50 -11.97 -4.96
C LEU A 47 -9.95 -11.74 -4.53
N LEU A 48 -10.55 -10.59 -4.88
CA LEU A 48 -11.94 -10.31 -4.48
C LEU A 48 -12.94 -11.28 -5.12
N GLU A 49 -12.74 -11.67 -6.38
CA GLU A 49 -13.58 -12.65 -7.06
C GLU A 49 -13.49 -14.03 -6.39
N THR A 50 -12.27 -14.47 -6.06
CA THR A 50 -12.04 -15.77 -5.40
C THR A 50 -12.71 -15.81 -4.02
N LEU A 51 -12.64 -14.72 -3.27
CA LEU A 51 -13.24 -14.62 -1.94
C LEU A 51 -14.72 -14.22 -1.96
N GLN A 52 -15.30 -13.93 -3.14
CA GLN A 52 -16.66 -13.41 -3.30
C GLN A 52 -16.89 -12.11 -2.49
N LEU A 53 -15.90 -11.21 -2.49
CA LEU A 53 -15.92 -9.94 -1.76
C LEU A 53 -16.12 -8.71 -2.67
N THR A 54 -16.46 -8.92 -3.95
CA THR A 54 -16.57 -7.84 -4.96
C THR A 54 -17.66 -6.80 -4.63
N ASP A 55 -18.72 -7.21 -3.93
CA ASP A 55 -19.81 -6.37 -3.42
C ASP A 55 -19.60 -5.92 -1.95
N ARG A 56 -18.43 -6.23 -1.35
CA ARG A 56 -18.11 -5.94 0.05
C ARG A 56 -16.92 -5.01 0.23
N ILE A 57 -15.87 -5.21 -0.56
CA ILE A 57 -14.62 -4.45 -0.47
C ILE A 57 -14.46 -3.60 -1.73
N MET A 58 -13.88 -2.41 -1.56
CA MET A 58 -13.49 -1.55 -2.66
C MET A 58 -12.17 -0.84 -2.39
N ILE A 59 -11.54 -0.39 -3.45
CA ILE A 59 -10.42 0.54 -3.40
C ILE A 59 -10.99 1.94 -3.17
N VAL A 60 -10.47 2.64 -2.16
CA VAL A 60 -10.84 4.02 -1.82
C VAL A 60 -9.72 5.02 -2.14
N ASP A 61 -8.46 4.57 -2.22
CA ASP A 61 -7.36 5.37 -2.73
C ASP A 61 -6.33 4.49 -3.47
N GLY A 62 -5.64 5.07 -4.45
CA GLY A 62 -4.70 4.39 -5.35
C GLY A 62 -3.56 5.31 -5.75
N HIS A 63 -3.23 5.39 -7.03
CA HIS A 63 -2.17 6.26 -7.51
C HIS A 63 -2.47 7.74 -7.21
N ARG A 64 -1.50 8.41 -6.60
CA ARG A 64 -1.51 9.85 -6.36
C ARG A 64 -0.25 10.50 -6.88
N THR A 65 -0.38 11.64 -7.52
CA THR A 65 0.73 12.52 -7.88
C THR A 65 1.33 13.20 -6.63
N VAL A 66 2.54 13.74 -6.77
CA VAL A 66 3.18 14.53 -5.70
C VAL A 66 2.35 15.76 -5.31
N ALA A 67 1.65 16.37 -6.28
CA ALA A 67 0.77 17.50 -6.02
C ALA A 67 -0.45 17.10 -5.17
N GLU A 68 -1.13 16.00 -5.52
CA GLU A 68 -2.26 15.46 -4.74
C GLU A 68 -1.83 15.07 -3.32
N GLN A 69 -0.67 14.42 -3.16
CA GLN A 69 -0.12 14.11 -1.84
C GLN A 69 0.16 15.38 -1.01
N LYS A 70 0.62 16.46 -1.66
CA LYS A 70 0.82 17.76 -0.99
C LYS A 70 -0.50 18.36 -0.53
N HIS A 71 -1.57 18.22 -1.31
CA HIS A 71 -2.90 18.64 -0.90
C HIS A 71 -3.40 17.84 0.30
N LEU A 72 -3.28 16.50 0.28
CA LEU A 72 -3.67 15.67 1.44
C LEU A 72 -2.85 16.01 2.69
N TRP A 73 -1.53 16.17 2.55
CA TRP A 73 -0.65 16.53 3.65
C TRP A 73 -1.07 17.86 4.29
N ASN A 74 -1.31 18.89 3.48
CA ASN A 74 -1.74 20.20 3.98
C ASN A 74 -3.15 20.16 4.60
N TYR A 75 -4.07 19.40 4.00
CA TYR A 75 -5.39 19.14 4.58
C TYR A 75 -5.25 18.52 5.98
N SER A 76 -4.47 17.45 6.10
CA SER A 76 -4.24 16.76 7.37
C SER A 76 -3.58 17.67 8.41
N LEU A 77 -2.59 18.48 8.00
CA LEU A 77 -1.95 19.44 8.90
C LEU A 77 -2.96 20.43 9.49
N ASN A 78 -3.86 20.94 8.66
CA ASN A 78 -4.87 21.91 9.09
C ASN A 78 -5.96 21.26 9.95
N ALA A 79 -6.40 20.05 9.61
CA ALA A 79 -7.51 19.37 10.28
C ALA A 79 -7.10 18.64 11.57
N HIS A 80 -5.90 18.07 11.62
CA HIS A 80 -5.46 17.15 12.70
C HIS A 80 -4.13 17.53 13.35
N GLY A 81 -3.38 18.48 12.78
CA GLY A 81 -2.12 18.96 13.32
C GLY A 81 -0.91 18.07 13.02
N VAL A 82 0.28 18.60 13.31
CA VAL A 82 1.56 18.05 12.85
C VAL A 82 1.86 16.62 13.30
N ASN A 83 1.48 16.24 14.52
CA ASN A 83 1.79 14.92 15.07
C ASN A 83 0.97 13.83 14.38
N TYR A 84 -0.32 14.09 14.15
CA TYR A 84 -1.19 13.18 13.44
C TYR A 84 -0.73 13.02 11.98
N THR A 85 -0.52 14.15 11.28
CA THR A 85 -0.10 14.11 9.88
C THR A 85 1.19 13.34 9.68
N LYS A 86 2.22 13.58 10.50
CA LYS A 86 3.48 12.85 10.40
C LYS A 86 3.36 11.36 10.72
N SER A 87 2.31 10.94 11.41
CA SER A 87 2.10 9.54 11.78
C SER A 87 1.33 8.75 10.72
N TYR A 88 0.43 9.38 9.97
CA TYR A 88 -0.51 8.70 9.06
C TYR A 88 -0.45 9.16 7.61
N VAL A 89 0.24 10.25 7.31
CA VAL A 89 0.31 10.78 5.95
C VAL A 89 1.78 10.83 5.57
N ALA A 90 2.18 10.09 4.54
CA ALA A 90 3.53 10.20 4.01
C ALA A 90 3.79 11.60 3.44
N SER A 91 5.00 12.14 3.64
CA SER A 91 5.38 13.43 3.06
C SER A 91 5.34 13.39 1.52
N PRO A 92 5.02 14.51 0.84
CA PRO A 92 5.03 14.56 -0.63
C PRO A 92 6.36 14.08 -1.20
N GLY A 93 6.30 13.16 -2.18
CA GLY A 93 7.48 12.50 -2.74
C GLY A 93 7.96 11.28 -1.96
N CYS A 94 7.38 10.97 -0.80
CA CYS A 94 7.72 9.80 0.02
C CYS A 94 6.55 8.82 0.20
N SER A 95 5.46 9.00 -0.57
CA SER A 95 4.28 8.15 -0.55
C SER A 95 4.39 7.01 -1.55
N GLU A 96 4.08 5.79 -1.13
CA GLU A 96 4.01 4.63 -2.04
C GLU A 96 2.89 4.76 -3.07
N HIS A 97 1.86 5.58 -2.82
CA HIS A 97 0.82 5.89 -3.80
C HIS A 97 1.39 6.55 -5.09
N HIS A 98 2.56 7.19 -5.03
CA HIS A 98 3.24 7.71 -6.23
C HIS A 98 3.63 6.60 -7.21
N THR A 99 3.80 5.38 -6.73
CA THR A 99 4.19 4.22 -7.55
C THR A 99 3.01 3.56 -8.24
N GLY A 100 1.77 3.82 -7.81
CA GLY A 100 0.59 3.05 -8.22
C GLY A 100 0.55 1.61 -7.68
N LEU A 101 1.47 1.23 -6.80
CA LEU A 101 1.54 -0.10 -6.16
C LEU A 101 0.86 -0.19 -4.80
N ALA A 102 0.50 0.95 -4.21
CA ALA A 102 -0.24 1.04 -2.96
C ALA A 102 -1.74 1.24 -3.24
N ILE A 103 -2.57 0.59 -2.43
CA ILE A 103 -4.02 0.76 -2.42
C ILE A 103 -4.49 0.90 -0.98
N ASP A 104 -5.42 1.82 -0.77
CA ASP A 104 -6.21 1.89 0.47
C ASP A 104 -7.57 1.24 0.21
N LEU A 105 -7.99 0.39 1.13
CA LEU A 105 -9.24 -0.35 1.03
C LEU A 105 -10.29 0.15 2.02
N GLY A 106 -11.54 0.06 1.60
CA GLY A 106 -12.71 0.35 2.41
C GLY A 106 -13.80 -0.69 2.22
N LEU A 107 -14.70 -0.78 3.20
CA LEU A 107 -15.93 -1.56 3.10
C LEU A 107 -17.02 -0.77 2.37
N ARG A 108 -17.64 -1.38 1.37
CA ARG A 108 -18.77 -0.78 0.65
C ARG A 108 -19.94 -0.46 1.59
N LYS A 109 -20.72 0.57 1.23
CA LYS A 109 -21.88 1.05 2.00
C LYS A 109 -21.51 1.53 3.40
N THR A 110 -20.27 1.98 3.59
CA THR A 110 -19.82 2.65 4.81
C THR A 110 -19.20 3.99 4.46
N GLU A 111 -19.36 4.99 5.33
CA GLU A 111 -18.64 6.25 5.19
C GLU A 111 -17.18 6.05 5.61
N HIS A 112 -16.26 6.66 4.85
CA HIS A 112 -14.83 6.53 5.08
C HIS A 112 -14.22 7.88 5.42
N ASP A 113 -13.33 7.88 6.42
CA ASP A 113 -12.42 8.99 6.63
C ASP A 113 -11.43 9.06 5.46
N LEU A 114 -11.06 10.27 5.07
CA LEU A 114 -10.17 10.53 3.93
C LEU A 114 -8.74 10.01 4.16
N ILE A 115 -8.29 9.96 5.41
CA ILE A 115 -6.93 9.55 5.80
C ILE A 115 -6.92 8.12 6.34
N ALA A 116 -7.94 7.76 7.11
CA ALA A 116 -8.03 6.50 7.84
C ALA A 116 -9.34 5.75 7.52
N PRO A 117 -9.53 5.29 6.27
CA PRO A 117 -10.73 4.58 5.87
C PRO A 117 -10.94 3.33 6.72
N ARG A 118 -12.20 3.08 7.07
CA ARG A 118 -12.57 1.93 7.89
C ARG A 118 -12.38 0.62 7.10
N PHE A 119 -11.50 -0.25 7.61
CA PHE A 119 -11.25 -1.58 7.06
C PHE A 119 -11.03 -2.60 8.18
N GLU A 120 -12.13 -3.11 8.74
CA GLU A 120 -12.15 -4.04 9.87
C GLU A 120 -13.40 -4.93 9.81
N GLY A 121 -13.39 -6.07 10.49
CA GLY A 121 -14.51 -7.03 10.48
C GLY A 121 -14.26 -8.24 9.58
N PRO A 122 -15.25 -9.13 9.43
CA PRO A 122 -15.06 -10.45 8.82
C PRO A 122 -14.53 -10.40 7.39
N GLU A 123 -14.96 -9.44 6.58
CA GLU A 123 -14.52 -9.26 5.20
C GLU A 123 -13.06 -8.81 5.13
N ALA A 124 -12.66 -7.88 5.99
CA ALA A 124 -11.27 -7.43 6.11
C ALA A 124 -10.36 -8.55 6.65
N GLU A 125 -10.83 -9.32 7.62
CA GLU A 125 -10.10 -10.48 8.17
C GLU A 125 -9.88 -11.56 7.12
N LEU A 126 -10.91 -11.89 6.32
CA LEU A 126 -10.80 -12.85 5.22
C LEU A 126 -9.83 -12.34 4.14
N PHE A 127 -9.90 -11.06 3.78
CA PHE A 127 -8.94 -10.44 2.86
C PHE A 127 -7.49 -10.58 3.38
N LEU A 128 -7.25 -10.24 4.65
CA LEU A 128 -5.93 -10.29 5.28
C LEU A 128 -5.33 -11.71 5.28
N GLN A 129 -6.14 -12.76 5.38
CA GLN A 129 -5.68 -14.15 5.35
C GLN A 129 -5.14 -14.58 3.99
N HIS A 130 -5.67 -14.02 2.90
CA HIS A 130 -5.39 -14.47 1.53
C HIS A 130 -4.58 -13.47 0.70
N MET A 131 -4.49 -12.20 1.11
CA MET A 131 -3.85 -11.13 0.32
C MET A 131 -2.41 -11.46 -0.14
N LYS A 132 -1.67 -12.22 0.69
CA LYS A 132 -0.27 -12.58 0.43
C LYS A 132 -0.12 -13.51 -0.76
N ASP A 133 -1.12 -14.36 -1.01
CA ASP A 133 -1.11 -15.30 -2.13
C ASP A 133 -1.30 -14.60 -3.47
N TYR A 134 -1.78 -13.35 -3.42
CA TYR A 134 -2.03 -12.52 -4.59
C TYR A 134 -1.00 -11.42 -4.77
N GLY A 135 0.04 -11.33 -3.92
CA GLY A 135 1.12 -10.37 -4.09
C GLY A 135 1.09 -9.16 -3.16
N PHE A 136 0.14 -9.10 -2.22
CA PHE A 136 -0.05 -7.95 -1.33
C PHE A 136 0.54 -8.19 0.06
N ILE A 137 0.99 -7.11 0.69
CA ILE A 137 1.39 -7.07 2.09
C ILE A 137 0.61 -5.98 2.83
N LEU A 138 0.39 -6.17 4.13
CA LEU A 138 -0.02 -5.09 5.02
C LEU A 138 1.19 -4.19 5.22
N ARG A 139 1.17 -2.98 4.66
CA ARG A 139 2.39 -2.16 4.54
C ARG A 139 2.87 -1.61 5.87
N TYR A 140 1.92 -1.27 6.75
CA TYR A 140 2.18 -0.68 8.05
C TYR A 140 1.54 -1.50 9.17
N PRO A 141 2.18 -2.61 9.61
CA PRO A 141 1.66 -3.46 10.67
C PRO A 141 1.71 -2.80 12.07
N LYS A 142 0.92 -3.34 13.01
CA LYS A 142 1.02 -2.98 14.43
C LYS A 142 2.45 -3.18 14.93
N ASN A 143 2.90 -2.30 15.81
CA ASN A 143 4.23 -2.35 16.46
C ASN A 143 5.45 -2.19 15.52
N LYS A 144 5.26 -1.81 14.25
CA LYS A 144 6.35 -1.62 13.28
C LYS A 144 6.64 -0.15 12.92
N GLN A 145 5.96 0.82 13.56
CA GLN A 145 6.13 2.25 13.29
C GLN A 145 7.58 2.74 13.43
N LYS A 146 8.36 2.19 14.37
CA LYS A 146 9.78 2.55 14.53
C LYS A 146 10.63 2.21 13.30
N ILE A 147 10.17 1.25 12.49
CA ILE A 147 10.85 0.77 11.28
C ILE A 147 10.29 1.49 10.06
N THR A 148 8.96 1.54 9.92
CA THR A 148 8.29 2.12 8.74
C THR A 148 8.23 3.65 8.76
N GLY A 149 8.28 4.26 9.95
CA GLY A 149 8.02 5.69 10.15
C GLY A 149 6.54 6.07 10.15
N ILE A 150 5.63 5.13 9.87
CA ILE A 150 4.19 5.32 9.75
C ILE A 150 3.46 4.45 10.78
N ALA A 151 2.39 4.99 11.37
CA ALA A 151 1.56 4.30 12.35
C ALA A 151 0.85 3.08 11.75
N TYR A 152 0.11 2.33 12.58
CA TYR A 152 -0.65 1.19 12.09
C TYR A 152 -1.80 1.63 11.17
N GLU A 153 -1.84 1.07 9.96
CA GLU A 153 -2.86 1.37 8.95
C GLU A 153 -3.45 0.05 8.42
N PRO A 154 -4.56 -0.46 9.01
CA PRO A 154 -5.18 -1.72 8.58
C PRO A 154 -5.74 -1.69 7.16
N TRP A 155 -5.94 -0.50 6.59
CA TRP A 155 -6.52 -0.28 5.27
C TRP A 155 -5.48 -0.22 4.15
N HIS A 156 -4.19 -0.02 4.47
CA HIS A 156 -3.16 0.29 3.48
C HIS A 156 -2.36 -0.96 3.08
N PHE A 157 -2.47 -1.32 1.81
CA PHE A 157 -1.84 -2.50 1.23
C PHE A 157 -0.88 -2.14 0.12
N ARG A 158 0.26 -2.83 0.11
CA ARG A 158 1.31 -2.65 -0.89
C ARG A 158 1.46 -3.92 -1.72
N TYR A 159 1.39 -3.78 -3.04
CA TYR A 159 1.74 -4.85 -3.96
C TYR A 159 3.25 -4.97 -4.14
N VAL A 160 3.77 -6.17 -3.90
CA VAL A 160 5.17 -6.57 -4.06
C VAL A 160 5.35 -7.80 -4.96
N GLY A 161 4.23 -8.42 -5.34
CA GLY A 161 4.21 -9.65 -6.13
C GLY A 161 4.53 -10.91 -5.32
N THR A 162 4.29 -12.07 -5.94
CA THR A 162 4.71 -13.37 -5.42
C THR A 162 6.08 -13.75 -6.00
N PRO A 163 6.93 -14.48 -5.24
CA PRO A 163 6.69 -15.01 -3.89
C PRO A 163 7.00 -14.01 -2.75
N HIS A 164 7.39 -12.77 -3.06
CA HIS A 164 7.88 -11.79 -2.07
C HIS A 164 6.88 -11.52 -0.94
N SER A 165 5.62 -11.27 -1.29
CA SER A 165 4.52 -11.05 -0.34
C SER A 165 4.35 -12.20 0.65
N GLN A 166 4.37 -13.45 0.19
CA GLN A 166 4.29 -14.63 1.05
C GLN A 166 5.45 -14.67 2.05
N ILE A 167 6.70 -14.47 1.56
CA ILE A 167 7.89 -14.46 2.42
C ILE A 167 7.78 -13.37 3.49
N ILE A 168 7.40 -12.15 3.10
CA ILE A 168 7.26 -11.01 4.02
C ILE A 168 6.21 -11.32 5.09
N MET A 169 5.03 -11.79 4.68
CA MET A 169 3.92 -12.03 5.60
C MET A 169 4.18 -13.22 6.53
N ASP A 170 4.81 -14.28 6.04
CA ASP A 170 5.15 -15.47 6.84
C ASP A 170 6.20 -15.18 7.92
N HIS A 171 7.11 -14.25 7.66
CA HIS A 171 8.12 -13.82 8.64
C HIS A 171 7.66 -12.65 9.53
N GLY A 172 6.49 -12.05 9.25
CA GLY A 172 6.06 -10.83 9.95
C GLY A 172 6.97 -9.63 9.71
N TRP A 173 7.56 -9.55 8.52
CA TRP A 173 8.46 -8.46 8.12
C TRP A 173 7.71 -7.26 7.54
N THR A 174 8.34 -6.09 7.60
CA THR A 174 8.00 -4.95 6.75
C THR A 174 8.78 -5.01 5.44
N LEU A 175 8.44 -4.14 4.49
CA LEU A 175 9.20 -4.02 3.25
C LEU A 175 10.65 -3.58 3.53
N GLU A 176 10.87 -2.71 4.52
CA GLU A 176 12.22 -2.29 4.94
C GLU A 176 13.08 -3.48 5.38
N GLU A 177 12.57 -4.31 6.29
CA GLU A 177 13.28 -5.50 6.78
C GLU A 177 13.57 -6.49 5.64
N TYR A 178 12.61 -6.67 4.73
CA TYR A 178 12.77 -7.57 3.60
C TYR A 178 13.82 -7.09 2.60
N ILE A 179 13.85 -5.80 2.30
CA ILE A 179 14.85 -5.23 1.40
C ILE A 179 16.25 -5.33 2.01
N GLU A 180 16.37 -5.15 3.32
CA GLU A 180 17.65 -5.35 4.00
C GLU A 180 18.10 -6.82 3.99
N PHE A 181 17.18 -7.75 4.23
CA PHE A 181 17.43 -9.18 4.06
C PHE A 181 17.95 -9.51 2.66
N LEU A 182 17.28 -9.02 1.60
CA LEU A 182 17.70 -9.27 0.22
C LEU A 182 19.10 -8.73 -0.10
N LYS A 183 19.47 -7.55 0.42
CA LYS A 183 20.81 -7.00 0.23
C LYS A 183 21.88 -7.92 0.84
N HIS A 184 21.68 -8.36 2.08
CA HIS A 184 22.61 -9.28 2.74
C HIS A 184 22.73 -10.62 2.01
N GLN A 185 21.63 -11.15 1.46
CA GLN A 185 21.68 -12.38 0.66
C GLN A 185 22.51 -12.21 -0.62
N ILE A 186 22.39 -11.06 -1.30
CA ILE A 186 23.16 -10.76 -2.51
C ILE A 186 24.65 -10.61 -2.20
N GLU A 187 24.99 -9.91 -1.10
CA GLU A 187 26.37 -9.74 -0.64
C GLU A 187 27.02 -11.08 -0.25
N ALA A 188 26.27 -12.01 0.35
CA ALA A 188 26.77 -13.31 0.77
C ALA A 188 27.08 -14.29 -0.39
N VAL A 189 26.56 -14.03 -1.59
CA VAL A 189 26.79 -14.84 -2.80
C VAL A 189 27.60 -14.13 -3.89
N SER A 190 28.07 -12.91 -3.61
CA SER A 190 28.98 -12.14 -4.47
C SER A 190 30.43 -12.34 -4.05
#